data_AF-A0A009R020-F1
#
_entry.id   AF-A0A009R020-F1
#
_cell.length_a   1.000
_cell.length_b   1.000
_cell.length_c   1.000
_cell.angle_alpha   90.00
_cell.angle_beta   90.00
_cell.angle_gamma   90.00
#
_symmetry.space_group_name_H-M   'P 1'
#
loop_
_entity.id
_entity.type
_entity.pdbx_description
1 polymer ?
#
loop_
_entity_poly.entity_id
_entity_poly.type
_entity_poly.pdbx_seq_one_letter_code
_entity_poly.pdbx_strand_id
1 'polypeptide(L)'
;MPTLERSSKKLQVLHTAIELFNMYGFHNAGVDLIVKKSKIPKATFYNYFQSKQRLIEMCVSFQKSKLKEEVLAIIYSSRYRTSSDKLKEIIVLHVSFNSLYYLLLKAIFETKQIYSQAYHMAIEYRK
;
A
#
# COMPACT_ATOMS: atom_id res chain seq x y z
N MET A 1 19.59 -17.00 15.19
CA MET A 1 18.32 -16.29 15.49
C MET A 1 18.25 -14.77 15.19
N PRO A 2 19.34 -13.99 14.95
CA PRO A 2 19.21 -12.53 14.76
C PRO A 2 18.55 -12.11 13.43
N THR A 3 18.48 -13.00 12.44
CA THR A 3 17.81 -12.76 11.14
C THR A 3 16.29 -12.71 11.25
N LEU A 4 15.69 -13.51 12.15
CA LEU A 4 14.25 -13.57 12.38
C LEU A 4 13.73 -12.33 13.12
N GLU A 5 14.49 -11.82 14.10
CA GLU A 5 14.14 -10.56 14.78
C GLU A 5 14.23 -9.37 13.82
N ARG A 6 15.24 -9.36 12.95
CA ARG A 6 15.40 -8.33 11.92
C ARG A 6 14.24 -8.34 10.93
N SER A 7 13.78 -9.51 10.48
CA SER A 7 12.63 -9.62 9.58
C SER A 7 11.34 -9.17 10.27
N SER A 8 11.14 -9.53 11.53
CA SER A 8 9.98 -9.10 12.33
C SER A 8 9.91 -7.57 12.49
N LYS A 9 11.02 -6.91 12.85
CA LYS A 9 11.07 -5.44 12.95
C LYS A 9 10.88 -4.75 11.61
N LYS A 10 11.47 -5.30 10.53
CA LYS A 10 11.27 -4.77 9.18
C LYS A 10 9.80 -4.84 8.76
N LEU A 11 9.12 -5.95 9.07
CA LEU A 11 7.68 -6.11 8.82
C LEU A 11 6.84 -5.14 9.65
N GLN A 12 7.18 -4.92 10.93
CA GLN A 12 6.51 -3.91 11.77
C GLN A 12 6.59 -2.50 11.17
N VAL A 13 7.76 -2.10 10.66
CA VAL A 13 7.93 -0.79 10.00
C VAL A 13 7.10 -0.73 8.72
N LEU A 14 7.02 -1.83 7.97
CA LEU A 14 6.18 -1.91 6.77
C LEU A 14 4.69 -1.68 7.10
N HIS A 15 4.16 -2.35 8.13
CA HIS A 15 2.78 -2.15 8.58
C HIS A 15 2.52 -0.71 9.06
N THR A 16 3.43 -0.18 9.88
CA THR A 16 3.33 1.21 10.36
C THR A 16 3.34 2.20 9.18
N ALA A 17 4.18 1.97 8.18
CA ALA A 17 4.23 2.80 6.98
C ALA A 17 2.93 2.73 6.17
N ILE A 18 2.34 1.55 5.98
CA ILE A 18 1.05 1.36 5.31
C ILE A 18 -0.05 2.18 5.99
N GLU A 19 -0.15 2.11 7.32
CA GLU A 19 -1.13 2.89 8.10
C GLU A 19 -0.93 4.40 7.90
N LEU A 20 0.31 4.86 8.01
CA LEU A 20 0.64 6.28 7.85
C LEU A 20 0.38 6.76 6.41
N PHE A 21 0.65 5.95 5.39
CA PHE A 21 0.36 6.30 4.00
C PHE A 21 -1.14 6.33 3.74
N ASN A 22 -1.92 5.43 4.32
CA ASN A 22 -3.38 5.48 4.24
C ASN A 22 -3.93 6.75 4.89
N MET A 23 -3.44 7.13 6.08
CA MET A 23 -3.91 8.31 6.81
C MET A 23 -3.47 9.64 6.18
N TYR A 24 -2.19 9.78 5.84
CA TYR A 24 -1.58 11.06 5.50
C TYR A 24 -1.17 11.20 4.02
N GLY A 25 -1.17 10.11 3.25
CA GLY A 25 -0.64 10.06 1.90
C GLY A 25 0.89 9.86 1.86
N PHE A 26 1.42 9.53 0.69
CA PHE A 26 2.85 9.26 0.50
C PHE A 26 3.70 10.51 0.63
N HIS A 27 3.17 11.69 0.26
CA HIS A 27 3.91 12.94 0.40
C HIS A 27 4.13 13.29 1.87
N ASN A 28 3.04 13.40 2.65
CA ASN A 28 3.07 13.91 4.02
C ASN A 28 3.64 12.92 5.05
N ALA A 29 3.56 11.62 4.80
CA ALA A 29 4.18 10.61 5.67
C ALA A 29 5.71 10.55 5.41
N GLY A 30 6.46 11.44 6.06
CA GLY A 30 7.92 11.49 5.99
C GLY A 30 8.63 10.32 6.71
N VAL A 31 9.92 10.10 6.39
CA VAL A 31 10.76 9.09 7.05
C VAL A 31 10.81 9.33 8.57
N ASP A 32 10.94 10.58 9.00
CA ASP A 32 11.03 10.93 10.42
C ASP A 32 9.77 10.54 11.21
N LEU A 33 8.59 10.71 10.60
CA LEU A 33 7.33 10.25 11.19
C LEU A 33 7.28 8.72 11.30
N ILE A 34 7.68 8.02 10.24
CA ILE A 34 7.66 6.56 10.18
C ILE A 34 8.59 5.97 11.23
N VAL A 35 9.83 6.46 11.35
CA VAL A 35 10.81 5.94 12.31
C VAL A 35 10.41 6.25 13.75
N LYS A 36 9.83 7.43 14.00
CA LYS A 36 9.27 7.82 15.31
C LYS A 36 8.13 6.88 15.72
N LYS A 37 7.18 6.61 14.82
CA LYS A 37 6.03 5.72 15.10
C LYS A 37 6.45 4.25 15.21
N SER A 38 7.42 3.82 14.41
CA SER A 38 7.95 2.46 14.44
C SER A 38 8.94 2.22 15.58
N LYS A 39 9.34 3.27 16.33
CA LYS A 39 10.32 3.22 17.42
C LYS A 39 11.66 2.61 17.00
N ILE A 40 12.17 3.02 15.83
CA ILE A 40 13.49 2.58 15.33
C ILE A 40 14.41 3.78 15.06
N PRO A 41 15.74 3.61 15.13
CA PRO A 41 16.67 4.62 14.66
C PRO A 41 16.56 4.87 13.14
N LYS A 42 16.80 6.11 12.72
CA LYS A 42 16.77 6.50 11.29
C LYS A 42 17.80 5.73 10.45
N ALA A 43 18.98 5.44 10.99
CA ALA A 43 19.96 4.59 10.32
C ALA A 43 19.44 3.17 10.05
N THR A 44 18.70 2.59 11.00
CA THR A 44 18.07 1.26 10.84
C THR A 44 17.04 1.26 9.72
N PHE A 45 16.28 2.35 9.55
CA PHE A 45 15.35 2.49 8.43
C PHE A 45 16.06 2.39 7.09
N TYR A 46 17.13 3.16 6.88
CA TYR A 46 17.88 3.13 5.62
C TYR A 46 18.59 1.78 5.40
N ASN A 47 19.02 1.11 6.48
CA ASN A 47 19.52 -0.27 6.40
C ASN A 47 18.47 -1.32 6.02
N TYR A 48 17.18 -1.04 6.25
CA TYR A 48 16.08 -1.95 5.92
C TYR A 48 15.51 -1.70 4.52
N PHE A 49 15.37 -0.44 4.13
CA PHE A 49 14.59 -0.04 2.96
C PHE A 49 15.37 0.77 1.93
N GLN A 50 16.60 1.20 2.22
CA GLN A 50 17.45 2.06 1.36
C GLN A 50 16.90 3.46 1.07
N SER A 51 15.60 3.63 0.83
CA SER A 51 14.95 4.91 0.58
C SER A 51 13.46 4.88 0.94
N LYS A 52 12.84 6.07 1.05
CA LYS A 52 11.38 6.19 1.21
C LYS A 52 10.63 5.62 0.01
N GLN A 53 11.12 5.89 -1.21
CA GLN A 53 10.54 5.36 -2.43
C GLN A 53 10.50 3.82 -2.42
N ARG A 54 11.61 3.19 -2.02
CA ARG A 54 11.67 1.73 -1.95
C ARG A 54 10.77 1.15 -0.87
N LEU A 55 10.60 1.83 0.27
CA LEU A 55 9.55 1.46 1.24
C LEU A 55 8.15 1.53 0.63
N ILE A 56 7.83 2.60 -0.12
CA ILE A 56 6.52 2.76 -0.78
C ILE A 56 6.27 1.60 -1.75
N GLU A 57 7.22 1.28 -2.61
CA GLU A 57 7.14 0.13 -3.53
C GLU A 57 6.88 -1.19 -2.78
N MET A 58 7.58 -1.41 -1.66
CA MET A 58 7.35 -2.58 -0.82
C MET A 58 5.95 -2.60 -0.20
N CYS A 59 5.44 -1.46 0.28
CA CYS A 59 4.09 -1.35 0.84
C CYS A 59 3.02 -1.67 -0.21
N VAL A 60 3.15 -1.10 -1.41
CA VAL A 60 2.25 -1.34 -2.55
C VAL A 60 2.29 -2.81 -2.97
N SER A 61 3.49 -3.40 -3.09
CA SER A 61 3.66 -4.82 -3.43
C SER A 61 3.04 -5.75 -2.38
N PHE A 62 3.24 -5.44 -1.10
CA PHE A 62 2.64 -6.19 0.01
C PHE A 62 1.11 -6.12 -0.04
N GLN A 63 0.53 -4.93 -0.18
CA GLN A 63 -0.92 -4.76 -0.28
C GLN A 63 -1.52 -5.45 -1.50
N LYS A 64 -0.83 -5.40 -2.66
CA LYS A 64 -1.24 -6.11 -3.87
C LYS A 64 -1.30 -7.62 -3.65
N SER A 65 -0.28 -8.18 -3.00
CA SER A 65 -0.23 -9.62 -2.72
C SER A 65 -1.36 -10.02 -1.77
N LYS A 66 -1.57 -9.24 -0.70
CA LYS A 66 -2.66 -9.49 0.25
C LYS A 66 -4.04 -9.36 -0.38
N LEU A 67 -4.25 -8.36 -1.23
CA LEU A 67 -5.51 -8.19 -1.97
C LEU A 67 -5.78 -9.41 -2.87
N LYS A 68 -4.77 -9.94 -3.55
CA LYS A 68 -4.90 -11.16 -4.35
C LYS A 68 -5.29 -12.36 -3.48
N GLU A 69 -4.66 -12.52 -2.32
CA GLU A 69 -5.02 -13.58 -1.36
C GLU A 69 -6.49 -13.47 -0.91
N GLU A 70 -6.96 -12.28 -0.56
CA GLU A 70 -8.37 -12.03 -0.17
C GLU A 70 -9.34 -12.33 -1.31
N VAL A 71 -9.04 -11.89 -2.53
CA VAL A 71 -9.87 -12.19 -3.71
C VAL A 71 -9.96 -13.69 -3.95
N LEU A 72 -8.84 -14.42 -3.87
CA LEU A 72 -8.84 -15.88 -4.01
C LEU A 72 -9.62 -16.55 -2.88
N ALA A 73 -9.50 -16.05 -1.65
CA ALA A 73 -10.28 -16.55 -0.51
C ALA A 73 -11.79 -16.37 -0.76
N ILE A 74 -12.24 -15.24 -1.31
CA ILE A 74 -13.65 -15.02 -1.68
C ILE A 74 -14.07 -16.00 -2.79
N ILE A 75 -13.24 -16.18 -3.83
CA ILE A 75 -13.53 -17.06 -4.96
C ILE A 75 -13.70 -18.52 -4.52
N TYR A 76 -12.84 -19.01 -3.62
CA TYR A 76 -12.86 -20.41 -3.17
C TYR A 76 -13.68 -20.66 -1.91
N SER A 77 -14.18 -19.61 -1.25
CA SER A 77 -15.00 -19.77 -0.05
C SER A 77 -16.36 -20.40 -0.36
N SER A 78 -16.76 -21.33 0.50
CA SER A 78 -18.10 -21.92 0.54
C SER A 78 -19.14 -21.00 1.20
N ARG A 79 -18.72 -19.88 1.82
CA ARG A 79 -19.60 -18.88 2.43
C ARG A 79 -20.53 -18.21 1.40
N TYR A 80 -20.03 -17.99 0.18
CA TYR A 80 -20.74 -17.31 -0.89
C TYR A 80 -21.34 -18.33 -1.86
N ARG A 81 -22.67 -18.45 -1.85
CA ARG A 81 -23.41 -19.51 -2.57
C ARG A 81 -23.44 -19.30 -4.07
N THR A 82 -23.42 -18.04 -4.53
CA THR A 82 -23.48 -17.70 -5.95
C THR A 82 -22.26 -16.91 -6.40
N SER A 83 -21.98 -16.96 -7.71
CA SER A 83 -20.96 -16.10 -8.32
C SER A 83 -21.28 -14.61 -8.16
N SER A 84 -22.57 -14.25 -8.09
CA SER A 84 -23.00 -12.87 -7.84
C SER A 84 -22.60 -12.40 -6.45
N ASP A 85 -22.75 -13.25 -5.43
CA ASP A 85 -22.36 -12.90 -4.05
C ASP A 85 -20.85 -12.71 -3.93
N LYS A 86 -20.07 -13.58 -4.58
CA LYS A 86 -18.61 -13.45 -4.66
C LYS A 86 -18.20 -12.13 -5.33
N LEU A 87 -18.86 -11.78 -6.43
CA LEU A 87 -18.57 -10.54 -7.14
C LEU A 87 -18.91 -9.30 -6.29
N LYS A 88 -20.04 -9.30 -5.58
CA LYS A 88 -20.41 -8.22 -4.66
C LYS A 88 -19.34 -8.01 -3.60
N GLU A 89 -18.83 -9.09 -3.00
CA GLU A 89 -17.80 -8.99 -1.98
C GLU A 89 -16.46 -8.47 -2.55
N ILE A 90 -16.06 -8.93 -3.74
CA ILE A 90 -14.87 -8.41 -4.43
C ILE A 90 -15.03 -6.91 -4.72
N ILE A 91 -16.23 -6.46 -5.12
CA ILE A 91 -16.52 -5.04 -5.33
C ILE A 91 -16.37 -4.26 -4.02
N VAL A 92 -16.97 -4.75 -2.92
CA VAL A 92 -16.83 -4.13 -1.57
C VAL A 92 -15.36 -3.99 -1.19
N LEU A 93 -14.55 -5.03 -1.43
CA LEU A 93 -13.10 -5.02 -1.21
C LEU A 93 -12.37 -3.95 -2.04
N HIS A 94 -12.89 -3.53 -3.20
CA HIS A 94 -12.26 -2.50 -4.04
C HIS A 94 -12.79 -1.09 -3.78
N VAL A 95 -13.99 -0.93 -3.22
CA VAL A 95 -14.59 0.41 -3.00
C VAL A 95 -14.50 0.90 -1.56
N SER A 96 -14.26 0.02 -0.59
CA SER A 96 -14.17 0.39 0.83
C SER A 96 -12.86 1.12 1.14
N PHE A 97 -12.95 2.26 1.84
CA PHE A 97 -11.79 3.03 2.31
C PHE A 97 -10.91 2.29 3.32
N ASN A 98 -11.47 1.26 3.98
CA ASN A 98 -10.74 0.42 4.92
C ASN A 98 -10.11 -0.81 4.26
N SER A 99 -10.21 -0.95 2.94
CA SER A 99 -9.70 -2.13 2.25
C SER A 99 -8.22 -2.03 1.89
N LEU A 100 -7.63 -3.19 1.59
CA LEU A 100 -6.27 -3.30 1.06
C LEU A 100 -6.09 -2.56 -0.28
N TYR A 101 -7.17 -2.40 -1.05
CA TYR A 101 -7.15 -1.70 -2.33
C TYR A 101 -6.94 -0.20 -2.17
N TYR A 102 -7.35 0.39 -1.05
CA TYR A 102 -7.29 1.85 -0.86
C TYR A 102 -5.86 2.41 -1.01
N LEU A 103 -4.84 1.72 -0.49
CA LEU A 103 -3.45 2.15 -0.66
C LEU A 103 -3.00 2.09 -2.13
N LEU A 104 -3.44 1.07 -2.88
CA LEU A 104 -3.16 0.94 -4.31
C LEU A 104 -3.81 2.07 -5.10
N LEU A 105 -5.05 2.41 -4.76
CA LEU A 105 -5.78 3.53 -5.34
C LEU A 105 -5.06 4.85 -5.07
N LYS A 106 -4.63 5.11 -3.83
CA LYS A 106 -3.79 6.26 -3.49
C LYS A 106 -2.52 6.29 -4.31
N ALA A 107 -1.84 5.16 -4.46
CA ALA A 107 -0.60 5.09 -5.23
C ALA A 107 -0.82 5.53 -6.68
N ILE A 108 -1.93 5.11 -7.31
CA ILE A 108 -2.28 5.54 -8.67
C ILE A 108 -2.46 7.07 -8.75
N PHE A 109 -3.17 7.68 -7.79
CA PHE A 109 -3.46 9.12 -7.86
C PHE A 109 -2.28 9.99 -7.47
N GLU A 110 -1.54 9.61 -6.42
CA GLU A 110 -0.42 10.42 -5.92
C GLU A 110 0.82 10.31 -6.81
N THR A 111 1.06 9.16 -7.47
CA THR A 111 2.17 9.03 -8.44
C THR A 111 1.90 9.77 -9.75
N LYS A 112 0.63 9.90 -10.15
CA LYS A 112 0.24 10.72 -11.32
C LYS A 112 0.59 12.19 -11.15
N GLN A 113 0.59 12.71 -9.92
CA GLN A 113 0.92 14.11 -9.64
C GLN A 113 2.40 14.45 -9.85
N ILE A 114 3.28 13.44 -9.97
CA ILE A 114 4.72 13.64 -10.16
C ILE A 114 5.03 14.30 -11.51
N TYR A 115 4.18 14.08 -12.54
CA TYR A 115 4.34 14.68 -13.87
C TYR A 115 3.06 15.38 -14.31
N SER A 116 2.51 16.24 -13.46
CA SER A 116 1.24 16.95 -13.70
C SER A 116 1.21 17.70 -15.04
N GLN A 117 2.32 18.35 -15.43
CA GLN A 117 2.40 19.08 -16.70
C GLN A 117 2.41 18.16 -17.92
N ALA A 118 3.16 17.05 -17.87
CA ALA A 118 3.15 16.07 -18.96
C ALA A 118 1.76 15.42 -19.12
N TYR A 119 1.08 15.16 -18.00
CA TYR A 119 -0.30 14.67 -18.00
C TYR A 119 -1.28 15.69 -18.62
N HIS A 120 -1.16 16.98 -18.26
CA HIS A 120 -1.98 18.04 -18.84
C HIS A 120 -1.79 18.16 -20.36
N MET A 121 -0.53 18.22 -20.83
CA MET A 121 -0.21 18.28 -22.26
C MET A 121 -0.79 17.07 -23.03
N ALA A 122 -0.72 15.86 -22.46
CA ALA A 122 -1.28 14.65 -23.09
C ALA A 122 -2.82 14.65 -23.18
N ILE A 123 -3.51 15.32 -22.24
CA ILE A 123 -4.97 15.45 -22.25
C ILE A 123 -5.44 16.56 -23.19
N GLU A 124 -4.69 17.66 -23.32
CA GLU A 124 -5.07 18.76 -24.24
C GLU A 124 -5.17 18.28 -25.70
N TYR A 125 -4.34 17.34 -26.11
CA TYR A 125 -4.44 16.72 -27.44
C TYR A 125 -5.77 15.97 -27.69
N ARG A 126 -6.51 15.60 -26.63
CA ARG A 126 -7.81 14.91 -26.75
C ARG A 126 -9.01 15.86 -26.80
N LYS A 127 -8.82 17.17 -26.63
CA LYS A 127 -9.85 18.18 -26.81
C LYS A 127 -9.88 18.65 -28.27
#